data_AF-A0A2I0VQL2-F1
#
_entry.id   AF-A0A2I0VQL2-F1
#
_cell.length_a   1.000
_cell.length_b   1.000
_cell.length_c   1.000
_cell.angle_alpha   90.00
_cell.angle_beta   90.00
_cell.angle_gamma   90.00
#
_symmetry.space_group_name_H-M   'P 1'
#
loop_
_entity.id
_entity.type
_entity.pdbx_description
1 polymer ?
#
loop_
_entity_poly.entity_id
_entity_poly.type
_entity_poly.pdbx_seq_one_letter_code
_entity_poly.pdbx_strand_id
1 'polypeptide(L)'
;MGETIKLHEENVLENTKKLQNPLVIKVFGDNIPAYVINSKIKRQWSYLGKFNFLWLGKGWIMSDIDDEEALELVLSNGPWFVKGQIIGMEKWSTLFLPDSLKGLTTPIWIRILSLSLQC
;
A
#
# COMPACT_ATOMS: atom_id res chain seq x y z
N MET A 1 0.12 -20.37 27.79
CA MET A 1 -1.17 -20.79 27.23
C MET A 1 -1.64 -19.66 26.33
N GLY A 2 -1.53 -19.82 25.01
CA GLY A 2 -2.02 -18.81 24.08
C GLY A 2 -3.50 -19.07 23.83
N GLU A 3 -4.36 -18.13 24.14
CA GLU A 3 -5.77 -18.21 23.76
C GLU A 3 -5.87 -18.04 22.24
N THR A 4 -6.25 -19.11 21.55
CA THR A 4 -6.62 -19.03 20.13
C THR A 4 -7.99 -18.35 20.07
N ILE A 5 -8.00 -17.04 19.81
CA ILE A 5 -9.22 -16.31 19.51
C ILE A 5 -9.78 -16.91 18.22
N LYS A 6 -10.93 -17.60 18.32
CA LYS A 6 -11.66 -18.09 17.16
C LYS A 6 -12.19 -16.87 16.39
N LEU A 7 -11.72 -16.69 15.17
CA LEU A 7 -12.24 -15.69 14.23
C LEU A 7 -13.73 -15.97 14.03
N HIS A 8 -14.59 -15.04 14.49
CA HIS A 8 -16.04 -15.12 14.31
C HIS A 8 -16.41 -14.53 12.95
N GLU A 9 -16.96 -15.35 12.06
CA GLU A 9 -17.17 -15.03 10.64
C GLU A 9 -18.06 -13.78 10.43
N GLU A 10 -19.04 -13.54 11.30
CA GLU A 10 -19.90 -12.34 11.25
C GLU A 10 -19.11 -11.05 11.55
N ASN A 11 -18.20 -11.10 12.53
CA ASN A 11 -17.34 -9.95 12.85
C ASN A 11 -16.32 -9.70 11.74
N VAL A 12 -15.83 -10.77 11.09
CA VAL A 12 -14.97 -10.65 9.91
C VAL A 12 -15.72 -9.97 8.79
N LEU A 13 -16.95 -10.39 8.48
CA LEU A 13 -17.77 -9.82 7.41
C LEU A 13 -18.16 -8.36 7.68
N GLU A 14 -18.53 -8.01 8.91
CA GLU A 14 -18.80 -6.61 9.29
C GLU A 14 -17.55 -5.73 9.17
N ASN A 15 -16.39 -6.23 9.60
CA ASN A 15 -15.13 -5.50 9.48
C ASN A 15 -14.67 -5.39 8.02
N THR A 16 -14.90 -6.41 7.19
CA THR A 16 -14.65 -6.35 5.74
C THR A 16 -15.56 -5.33 5.07
N LYS A 17 -16.83 -5.20 5.49
CA LYS A 17 -17.75 -4.16 4.97
C LYS A 17 -17.35 -2.74 5.37
N LYS A 18 -16.63 -2.56 6.48
CA LYS A 18 -16.11 -1.25 6.92
C LYS A 18 -14.90 -0.81 6.11
N LEU A 19 -14.07 -1.74 5.66
CA LEU A 19 -12.92 -1.49 4.79
C LEU A 19 -13.41 -1.42 3.34
N GLN A 20 -13.79 -0.23 2.88
CA GLN A 20 -14.36 -0.07 1.54
C GLN A 20 -13.27 -0.25 0.47
N ASN A 21 -12.14 0.44 0.61
CA ASN A 21 -11.04 0.35 -0.35
C ASN A 21 -9.66 0.19 0.33
N PRO A 22 -9.45 -0.91 1.06
CA PRO A 22 -8.17 -1.18 1.72
C PRO A 22 -7.03 -1.31 0.70
N LEU A 23 -5.96 -0.54 0.88
CA LEU A 23 -4.71 -0.62 0.14
C LEU A 23 -3.68 -1.38 0.97
N VAL A 24 -3.04 -2.38 0.37
CA VAL A 24 -1.85 -3.02 0.95
C VAL A 24 -0.59 -2.43 0.34
N ILE A 25 0.38 -2.16 1.20
CA ILE A 25 1.64 -1.53 0.87
C ILE A 25 2.77 -2.40 1.40
N LYS A 26 3.77 -2.66 0.56
CA LYS A 26 5.00 -3.38 0.91
C LYS A 26 6.22 -2.51 0.62
N VAL A 27 7.00 -2.25 1.67
CA VAL A 27 8.31 -1.61 1.52
C VAL A 27 9.38 -2.71 1.39
N PHE A 28 10.20 -2.60 0.36
CA PHE A 28 11.24 -3.59 0.01
C PHE A 28 12.63 -3.13 0.44
N GLY A 29 13.45 -4.02 0.98
CA GLY A 29 14.84 -3.75 1.34
C GLY A 29 15.07 -3.74 2.86
N ASP A 30 16.03 -2.92 3.29
CA ASP A 30 16.43 -2.73 4.69
C ASP A 30 15.26 -2.40 5.61
N ASN A 31 15.46 -2.73 6.89
CA ASN A 31 14.50 -2.43 7.94
C ASN A 31 14.46 -0.93 8.25
N ILE A 32 13.60 -0.19 7.55
CA ILE A 32 13.36 1.22 7.82
C ILE A 32 12.34 1.34 8.98
N PRO A 33 12.61 2.17 10.01
CA PRO A 33 11.66 2.36 11.10
C PRO A 33 10.28 2.85 10.63
N ALA A 34 9.23 2.30 11.25
CA ALA A 34 7.85 2.55 10.86
C ALA A 34 7.47 4.05 10.81
N TYR A 35 7.95 4.84 11.77
CA TYR A 35 7.69 6.29 11.82
C TYR A 35 8.29 7.04 10.61
N VAL A 36 9.43 6.57 10.09
CA VAL A 36 10.07 7.14 8.90
C VAL A 36 9.25 6.83 7.66
N ILE A 37 8.80 5.59 7.52
CA ILE A 37 7.93 5.19 6.41
C ILE A 37 6.61 5.97 6.46
N ASN A 38 5.94 6.00 7.61
CA ASN A 38 4.68 6.72 7.80
C ASN A 38 4.81 8.21 7.44
N SER A 39 5.84 8.89 7.96
CA SER A 39 6.05 10.32 7.69
C SER A 39 6.35 10.59 6.21
N LYS A 40 7.14 9.73 5.56
CA LYS A 40 7.49 9.87 4.14
C LYS A 40 6.29 9.62 3.23
N ILE A 41 5.51 8.56 3.48
CA ILE A 41 4.31 8.26 2.69
C ILE A 41 3.26 9.35 2.89
N LYS A 42 2.96 9.77 4.14
CA LYS A 42 2.03 10.89 4.41
C LYS A 42 2.42 12.17 3.67
N ARG A 43 3.71 12.47 3.60
CA ARG A 43 4.20 13.65 2.87
C ARG A 43 4.05 13.50 1.35
N GLN A 44 4.26 12.30 0.81
CA GLN A 44 4.10 12.05 -0.62
C GLN A 44 2.63 12.11 -1.04
N TRP A 45 1.72 11.65 -0.19
CA TRP A 45 0.28 11.57 -0.51
C TRP A 45 -0.52 12.72 0.10
N SER A 46 0.10 13.75 0.67
CA SER A 46 -0.63 14.79 1.41
C SER A 46 -1.64 15.56 0.56
N TYR A 47 -1.43 15.62 -0.76
CA TYR A 47 -2.33 16.27 -1.71
C TYR A 47 -3.54 15.40 -2.08
N LEU A 48 -3.49 14.10 -1.77
CA LEU A 48 -4.55 13.11 -2.01
C LEU A 48 -5.47 12.95 -0.78
N GLY A 49 -5.17 13.62 0.33
CA GLY A 49 -5.98 13.61 1.54
C GLY A 49 -5.26 13.04 2.76
N LYS A 50 -6.05 12.49 3.69
CA LYS A 50 -5.56 11.95 4.97
C LYS A 50 -5.51 10.43 4.89
N PHE A 51 -4.39 9.86 5.33
CA PHE A 51 -4.14 8.42 5.30
C PHE A 51 -3.76 7.93 6.70
N ASN A 52 -4.33 6.77 7.07
CA ASN A 52 -4.00 6.06 8.30
C ASN A 52 -3.31 4.74 7.95
N PHE A 53 -2.27 4.38 8.71
CA PHE A 53 -1.45 3.22 8.43
C PHE A 53 -1.49 2.23 9.59
N LEU A 54 -1.86 0.99 9.28
CA LEU A 54 -1.80 -0.15 10.18
C LEU A 54 -0.64 -1.06 9.77
N TRP A 55 0.27 -1.32 10.70
CA TRP A 55 1.43 -2.18 10.45
C TRP A 55 1.08 -3.65 10.68
N LEU A 56 1.29 -4.48 9.66
CA LEU A 56 1.00 -5.91 9.71
C LEU A 56 2.26 -6.76 10.02
N GLY A 57 3.41 -6.12 10.18
CA GLY A 57 4.70 -6.78 10.39
C GLY A 57 5.39 -7.19 9.08
N LYS A 58 6.65 -7.64 9.16
CA LYS A 58 7.50 -7.99 8.01
C LYS A 58 7.54 -6.92 6.90
N GLY A 59 7.34 -5.64 7.24
CA GLY A 59 7.32 -4.53 6.29
C GLY A 59 6.03 -4.37 5.48
N TRP A 60 4.95 -5.06 5.86
CA TRP A 60 3.60 -4.87 5.32
C TRP A 60 2.83 -3.80 6.09
N ILE A 61 2.09 -2.99 5.35
CA ILE A 61 1.26 -1.90 5.86
C ILE A 61 -0.10 -1.99 5.16
N MET A 62 -1.17 -1.78 5.90
CA MET A 62 -2.51 -1.59 5.37
C MET A 62 -2.93 -0.14 5.57
N SER A 63 -3.54 0.46 4.56
CA SER A 63 -4.15 1.78 4.63
C SER A 63 -5.61 1.65 4.20
N ASP A 64 -6.53 2.17 4.99
CA ASP A 64 -7.89 2.40 4.52
C ASP A 64 -7.90 3.75 3.79
N ILE A 65 -8.46 3.78 2.58
CA ILE A 65 -8.54 4.97 1.75
C ILE A 65 -10.02 5.18 1.42
N ASP A 66 -10.60 6.21 2.04
CA ASP A 66 -12.03 6.50 1.92
C ASP A 66 -12.43 6.96 0.51
N ASP A 67 -11.50 7.60 -0.21
CA ASP A 67 -11.73 8.15 -1.55
C ASP A 67 -11.14 7.25 -2.64
N GLU A 68 -12.01 6.72 -3.50
CA GLU A 68 -11.62 5.86 -4.62
C GLU A 68 -10.72 6.61 -5.63
N GLU A 69 -10.94 7.91 -5.83
CA GLU A 69 -10.09 8.71 -6.72
C GLU A 69 -8.67 8.83 -6.15
N ALA A 70 -8.55 9.13 -4.85
CA ALA A 70 -7.26 9.12 -4.16
C ALA A 70 -6.56 7.75 -4.26
N LEU A 71 -7.29 6.64 -4.13
CA LEU A 71 -6.73 5.29 -4.26
C LEU A 71 -6.15 5.05 -5.66
N GLU A 72 -6.93 5.35 -6.71
CA GLU A 72 -6.50 5.22 -8.10
C GLU A 72 -5.29 6.10 -8.39
N LEU A 73 -5.26 7.33 -7.86
CA LEU A 73 -4.12 8.24 -7.98
C LEU A 73 -2.88 7.71 -7.26
N VAL A 74 -3.03 7.08 -6.08
CA VAL A 74 -1.90 6.42 -5.40
C VAL A 74 -1.35 5.28 -6.25
N LEU A 75 -2.21 4.44 -6.83
CA LEU A 75 -1.80 3.29 -7.62
C LEU A 75 -1.14 3.68 -8.96
N SER A 76 -1.64 4.74 -9.60
CA SER A 76 -1.19 5.17 -10.93
C SER A 76 -0.01 6.14 -10.93
N ASN A 77 0.10 7.04 -9.94
CA ASN A 77 1.10 8.13 -9.95
C ASN A 77 2.45 7.77 -9.28
N GLY A 78 2.66 6.52 -8.90
CA GLY A 78 3.99 6.07 -8.46
C GLY A 78 5.03 6.10 -9.61
N PRO A 79 6.25 5.56 -9.43
CA PRO A 79 6.73 4.77 -8.29
C PRO A 79 6.87 5.62 -7.04
N TRP A 80 6.56 5.00 -5.90
CA TRP A 80 6.80 5.59 -4.59
C TRP A 80 8.05 5.00 -3.96
N PHE A 81 8.77 5.84 -3.22
CA PHE A 81 9.99 5.43 -2.55
C PHE A 81 10.09 5.94 -1.11
N VAL A 82 10.71 5.14 -0.25
CA VAL A 82 11.21 5.58 1.06
C VAL A 82 12.70 5.27 1.14
N LYS A 83 13.55 6.29 1.37
CA LYS A 83 15.02 6.14 1.44
C LYS A 83 15.63 5.36 0.24
N GLY A 84 15.11 5.56 -0.96
CA GLY A 84 15.57 4.89 -2.18
C GLY A 84 15.03 3.47 -2.37
N GLN A 85 14.26 2.95 -1.42
CA GLN A 85 13.58 1.66 -1.53
C GLN A 85 12.22 1.81 -2.19
N ILE A 86 11.95 0.98 -3.19
CA ILE A 86 10.68 0.96 -3.91
C ILE A 86 9.56 0.41 -3.02
N ILE A 87 8.36 0.94 -3.24
CA ILE A 87 7.14 0.52 -2.56
C ILE A 87 6.27 -0.20 -3.58
N GLY A 88 5.91 -1.45 -3.29
CA GLY A 88 4.87 -2.16 -4.03
C GLY A 88 3.53 -2.00 -3.34
N MET A 89 2.45 -1.97 -4.11
CA MET A 89 1.11 -1.77 -3.60
C MET A 89 0.08 -2.58 -4.38
N GLU A 90 -1.04 -2.86 -3.74
CA GLU A 90 -2.19 -3.54 -4.36
C GLU A 90 -3.46 -3.20 -3.59
N LYS A 91 -4.61 -3.13 -4.28
CA LYS A 91 -5.90 -3.16 -3.59
C LYS A 91 -6.01 -4.47 -2.82
N TRP A 92 -6.28 -4.39 -1.52
CA TRP A 92 -6.46 -5.58 -0.70
C TRP A 92 -7.66 -6.37 -1.23
N SER A 93 -7.50 -7.69 -1.25
CA SER A 93 -8.58 -8.62 -1.55
C SER A 93 -8.57 -9.75 -0.52
N THR A 94 -9.66 -10.50 -0.44
CA THR A 94 -9.75 -11.69 0.41
C THR A 94 -8.75 -12.79 0.04
N LEU A 95 -8.15 -12.71 -1.16
CA LEU A 95 -7.11 -13.61 -1.64
C LEU A 95 -5.70 -13.11 -1.31
N PHE A 96 -5.57 -11.99 -0.59
CA PHE A 96 -4.29 -11.45 -0.17
C PHE A 96 -3.56 -12.43 0.76
N LEU A 97 -2.32 -12.76 0.39
CA LEU A 97 -1.45 -13.65 1.15
C LEU A 97 -0.15 -12.91 1.49
N PRO A 98 0.12 -12.57 2.76
CA PRO A 98 1.30 -11.79 3.16
C PRO A 98 2.65 -12.42 2.82
N ASP A 99 2.69 -13.75 2.68
CA ASP A 99 3.90 -14.49 2.30
C ASP A 99 4.04 -14.63 0.76
N SER A 100 3.10 -14.08 0.00
CA SER A 100 3.12 -14.01 -1.46
C SER A 100 3.29 -12.56 -1.93
N LEU A 101 4.06 -12.38 -3.01
CA LEU A 101 4.14 -11.10 -3.74
C LEU A 101 3.23 -11.07 -4.97
N LYS A 102 2.43 -12.12 -5.19
CA LYS A 102 1.51 -12.22 -6.32
C LYS A 102 0.43 -11.13 -6.20
N GLY A 103 0.28 -10.34 -7.26
CA GLY A 103 -0.68 -9.23 -7.32
C GLY A 103 -0.08 -7.87 -6.98
N LEU A 104 1.04 -7.85 -6.26
CA LEU A 104 1.72 -6.62 -5.88
C LEU A 104 2.38 -5.97 -7.10
N THR A 105 2.05 -4.71 -7.36
CA THR A 105 2.59 -3.96 -8.49
C THR A 105 3.23 -2.65 -8.05
N THR A 106 4.10 -2.11 -8.88
CA THR A 106 4.61 -0.75 -8.75
C THR A 106 4.70 -0.12 -10.13
N PRO A 107 4.10 1.05 -10.36
CA PRO A 107 4.37 1.80 -11.59
C PRO A 107 5.85 2.18 -11.64
N ILE A 108 6.46 2.17 -12.83
CA ILE A 108 7.84 2.60 -13.06
C ILE A 108 7.90 3.58 -14.22
N TRP A 109 8.59 4.71 -14.04
CA TRP A 109 8.83 5.66 -15.12
C TRP A 109 10.11 5.29 -15.86
N ILE A 110 10.00 4.96 -17.15
CA ILE A 110 11.15 4.68 -18.02
C ILE A 110 11.33 5.88 -18.95
N ARG A 111 12.53 6.46 -18.97
CA ARG A 111 12.89 7.52 -19.93
C ARG A 111 13.45 6.88 -21.19
N ILE A 112 12.75 7.02 -22.31
CA ILE A 112 13.24 6.61 -23.63
C ILE A 112 14.07 7.76 -24.20
N LEU A 113 15.40 7.57 -24.31
CA LEU A 113 16.35 8.62 -24.68
C LEU A 113 16.33 9.00 -26.18
N SER A 114 15.68 8.21 -27.03
CA SER A 114 15.72 8.34 -28.50
C SER A 114 14.37 8.57 -29.16
N LEU A 115 13.37 9.07 -28.44
CA LEU A 115 12.12 9.52 -29.07
C LEU A 115 12.32 10.93 -29.60
N SER A 116 12.55 11.07 -30.91
CA SER A 116 12.58 12.39 -31.55
C SER A 116 11.20 13.01 -31.44
N LEU A 117 11.06 14.05 -30.61
CA LEU A 117 9.91 14.95 -30.62
C LEU A 117 9.98 15.75 -31.93
N GLN A 118 9.44 15.20 -33.00
CA GLN A 118 9.16 15.98 -34.20
C GLN A 118 7.88 16.77 -33.90
N CYS A 119 8.06 18.07 -33.67
CA CYS A 119 6.98 19.05 -33.53
C CYS A 119 6.28 19.30 -34.87
#